data_AF-A0A976JIL0-F1
#
_entry.id   AF-A0A976JIL0-F1
#
_cell.length_a   1.000
_cell.length_b   1.000
_cell.length_c   1.000
_cell.angle_alpha   90.00
_cell.angle_beta   90.00
_cell.angle_gamma   90.00
#
_symmetry.space_group_name_H-M   'P 1'
#
loop_
_entity.id
_entity.type
_entity.pdbx_description
1 polymer ?
#
loop_
_entity_poly.entity_id
_entity_poly.type
_entity_poly.pdbx_seq_one_letter_code
_entity_poly.pdbx_strand_id
1 'polypeptide(L)'
;MQALKTLSAILVLILCTSCGLTGRFDKVKKPAGYVRQFSTTNETFDSYIKKFEDHAKIKTGNMNYKVVDIPINFGDTENDQFVGVCFTYSDGKKEIIIKADWWNKVSTSSKESLIFHELGHCALDRDHNEDVIENTNGEIIRASIMHPAIVSAQHYSHFYDGYIHELFTSDRGILSNLFK
;
A
#
# COMPACT_ATOMS: atom_id res chain seq x y z
N MET A 1 -41.21 -2.19 61.34
CA MET A 1 -39.76 -2.34 61.60
C MET A 1 -39.23 -3.40 60.63
N GLN A 2 -38.09 -3.12 59.98
CA GLN A 2 -37.34 -3.95 59.00
C GLN A 2 -37.59 -3.70 57.49
N ALA A 3 -36.82 -2.73 57.00
CA ALA A 3 -35.88 -2.77 55.87
C ALA A 3 -36.36 -3.31 54.50
N LEU A 4 -36.76 -2.36 53.66
CA LEU A 4 -36.83 -2.50 52.21
C LEU A 4 -35.39 -2.50 51.65
N LYS A 5 -34.97 -3.59 51.01
CA LYS A 5 -33.67 -3.71 50.34
C LYS A 5 -33.66 -2.84 49.09
N THR A 6 -32.82 -1.81 49.08
CA THR A 6 -32.50 -1.00 47.89
C THR A 6 -31.72 -1.85 46.89
N LEU A 7 -32.30 -2.16 45.74
CA LEU A 7 -31.56 -2.68 44.59
C LEU A 7 -31.19 -1.50 43.70
N SER A 8 -29.95 -1.02 43.83
CA SER A 8 -29.36 -0.08 42.88
C SER A 8 -29.17 -0.78 41.54
N ALA A 9 -29.98 -0.44 40.54
CA ALA A 9 -29.69 -0.79 39.15
C ALA A 9 -28.65 0.20 38.62
N ILE A 10 -27.40 -0.27 38.55
CA ILE A 10 -26.28 0.46 37.96
C ILE A 10 -26.43 0.51 36.44
N LEU A 11 -26.29 1.75 35.95
CA LEU A 11 -26.17 2.22 34.58
C LEU A 11 -25.15 1.42 33.74
N VAL A 12 -25.53 0.99 32.54
CA VAL A 12 -24.58 0.68 31.47
C VAL A 12 -25.01 1.45 30.23
N LEU A 13 -24.51 2.69 30.11
CA LEU A 13 -24.38 3.34 28.80
C LEU A 13 -23.35 2.53 28.03
N ILE A 14 -23.80 1.75 27.05
CA ILE A 14 -22.92 1.21 26.02
C ILE A 14 -22.47 2.41 25.20
N LEU A 15 -21.32 2.96 25.58
CA LEU A 15 -20.48 3.74 24.69
C LEU A 15 -20.23 2.84 23.48
N CYS A 16 -20.79 3.19 22.32
CA CYS A 16 -20.28 2.70 21.06
C CYS A 16 -18.84 3.19 20.96
N THR A 17 -17.92 2.38 21.48
CA THR A 17 -16.50 2.46 21.20
C THR A 17 -16.37 2.53 19.70
N SER A 18 -15.95 3.70 19.19
CA SER A 18 -15.44 3.78 17.83
C SER A 18 -14.49 2.61 17.65
N CYS A 19 -14.77 1.73 16.69
CA CYS A 19 -13.84 0.67 16.35
C CYS A 19 -12.50 1.34 16.05
N GLY A 20 -11.54 1.13 16.95
CA GLY A 20 -10.15 1.39 16.65
C GLY A 20 -9.74 0.48 15.50
N LEU A 21 -9.15 1.08 14.47
CA LEU A 21 -8.13 0.39 13.70
C LEU A 21 -6.96 1.38 13.52
N THR A 22 -6.10 1.41 14.53
CA THR A 22 -4.73 1.86 14.39
C THR A 22 -4.01 0.86 13.47
N GLY A 23 -3.86 1.19 12.19
CA GLY A 23 -3.20 0.34 11.19
C GLY A 23 -2.36 1.19 10.25
N ARG A 24 -1.20 0.69 9.85
CA ARG A 24 -0.23 1.35 8.98
C ARG A 24 -0.84 1.50 7.58
N PHE A 25 -1.37 2.68 7.26
CA PHE A 25 -1.89 3.00 5.92
C PHE A 25 -0.97 4.06 5.30
N ASP A 26 -0.07 3.65 4.42
CA ASP A 26 0.63 4.53 3.48
C ASP A 26 -0.27 4.94 2.29
N LYS A 27 -1.52 4.46 2.22
CA LYS A 27 -2.63 5.13 1.53
C LYS A 27 -3.30 6.14 2.46
N VAL A 28 -2.92 7.41 2.37
CA VAL A 28 -3.40 8.47 3.27
C VAL A 28 -4.36 9.42 2.58
N LYS A 29 -5.56 9.59 3.15
CA LYS A 29 -6.53 10.60 2.71
C LYS A 29 -6.28 11.92 3.43
N LYS A 30 -6.05 12.99 2.67
CA LYS A 30 -5.85 14.32 3.21
C LYS A 30 -7.18 14.98 3.58
N PRO A 31 -7.23 15.78 4.67
CA PRO A 31 -8.40 16.60 4.98
C PRO A 31 -8.71 17.62 3.87
N ALA A 32 -9.93 18.14 3.87
CA ALA A 32 -10.33 19.22 2.97
C ALA A 32 -9.44 20.46 3.14
N GLY A 33 -9.11 21.14 2.04
CA GLY A 33 -8.26 22.33 2.02
C GLY A 33 -6.77 22.06 1.81
N TYR A 34 -6.34 20.80 1.90
CA TYR A 34 -4.99 20.40 1.48
C TYR A 34 -4.94 20.23 -0.04
N VAL A 35 -3.79 20.55 -0.62
CA VAL A 35 -3.51 20.41 -2.05
C VAL A 35 -2.23 19.62 -2.25
N ARG A 36 -2.10 18.96 -3.41
CA ARG A 36 -0.87 18.26 -3.80
C ARG A 36 0.34 19.19 -3.70
N GLN A 37 1.44 18.64 -3.22
CA GLN A 37 2.72 19.33 -3.16
C GLN A 37 3.33 19.47 -4.55
N PHE A 38 3.10 18.50 -5.44
CA PHE A 38 3.70 18.46 -6.77
C PHE A 38 2.66 18.38 -7.89
N SER A 39 3.04 18.91 -9.05
CA SER A 39 2.26 18.85 -10.29
C SER A 39 2.91 17.97 -11.37
N THR A 40 4.19 17.65 -11.23
CA THR A 40 4.96 16.83 -12.17
C THR A 40 5.81 15.81 -11.41
N THR A 41 6.15 14.69 -12.06
CA THR A 41 7.01 13.65 -11.51
C THR A 41 8.49 14.04 -11.57
N ASN A 42 9.28 13.62 -10.58
CA ASN A 42 10.73 13.63 -10.65
C ASN A 42 11.24 12.54 -11.61
N GLU A 43 12.09 12.92 -12.58
CA GLU A 43 12.61 12.04 -13.64
C GLU A 43 13.25 10.73 -13.16
N THR A 44 13.74 10.70 -11.90
CA THR A 44 14.30 9.50 -11.27
C THR A 44 13.32 8.32 -11.28
N PHE A 45 12.01 8.60 -11.30
CA PHE A 45 10.97 7.59 -11.25
C PHE A 45 10.47 7.14 -12.63
N ASP A 46 10.86 7.79 -13.72
CA ASP A 46 10.30 7.58 -15.06
C ASP A 46 10.47 6.13 -15.54
N SER A 47 11.63 5.52 -15.27
CA SER A 47 11.88 4.13 -15.67
C SER A 47 10.97 3.13 -14.95
N TYR A 48 10.67 3.38 -13.67
CA TYR A 48 9.77 2.54 -12.87
C TYR A 48 8.31 2.73 -13.33
N ILE A 49 7.89 3.96 -13.59
CA ILE A 49 6.54 4.27 -14.11
C ILE A 49 6.35 3.60 -15.47
N LYS A 50 7.33 3.75 -16.38
CA LYS A 50 7.26 3.10 -17.69
C LYS A 50 7.13 1.58 -17.56
N LYS A 51 7.92 0.96 -16.66
CA LYS A 51 7.85 -0.50 -16.43
C LYS A 51 6.49 -0.91 -15.88
N PHE A 52 5.93 -0.15 -14.95
CA PHE A 52 4.59 -0.37 -14.42
C PHE A 52 3.52 -0.30 -15.52
N GLU A 53 3.56 0.74 -16.36
CA GLU A 53 2.64 0.89 -17.49
C GLU A 53 2.76 -0.26 -18.50
N ASP A 54 3.97 -0.70 -18.79
CA ASP A 54 4.21 -1.81 -19.72
C ASP A 54 3.62 -3.12 -19.18
N HIS A 55 3.77 -3.40 -17.87
CA HIS A 55 3.08 -4.52 -17.24
C HIS A 55 1.57 -4.35 -17.22
N ALA A 56 1.06 -3.15 -16.90
CA ALA A 56 -0.36 -2.87 -16.88
C ALA A 56 -1.01 -3.14 -18.25
N LYS A 57 -0.38 -2.72 -19.35
CA LYS A 57 -0.86 -2.98 -20.71
C LYS A 57 -0.99 -4.48 -20.99
N ILE A 58 0.03 -5.25 -20.61
CA ILE A 58 0.07 -6.69 -20.84
C ILE A 58 -0.98 -7.41 -19.96
N LYS A 59 -1.03 -7.09 -18.66
CA LYS A 59 -1.87 -7.80 -17.69
C LYS A 59 -3.35 -7.43 -17.78
N THR A 60 -3.67 -6.19 -18.15
CA THR A 60 -5.07 -5.73 -18.28
C THR A 60 -5.59 -5.80 -19.72
N GLY A 61 -4.71 -5.98 -20.72
CA GLY A 61 -5.04 -5.91 -22.14
C GLY A 61 -5.31 -4.48 -22.65
N ASN A 62 -5.27 -3.47 -21.78
CA ASN A 62 -5.43 -2.08 -22.18
C ASN A 62 -4.10 -1.52 -22.69
N MET A 63 -3.86 -1.61 -24.00
CA MET A 63 -2.62 -1.11 -24.64
C MET A 63 -2.40 0.40 -24.50
N ASN A 64 -3.46 1.15 -24.15
CA ASN A 64 -3.41 2.59 -23.90
C ASN A 64 -3.25 2.93 -22.42
N TYR A 65 -3.02 1.94 -21.54
CA TYR A 65 -2.84 2.20 -20.12
C TYR A 65 -1.68 3.17 -19.88
N LYS A 66 -1.97 4.21 -19.10
CA LYS A 66 -1.03 5.25 -18.68
C LYS A 66 -1.30 5.64 -17.23
N VAL A 67 -0.23 5.87 -16.48
CA VAL A 67 -0.34 6.53 -15.17
C VAL A 67 -0.51 8.02 -15.44
N VAL A 68 -1.76 8.50 -15.33
CA VAL A 68 -2.10 9.90 -15.62
C VAL A 68 -2.35 10.63 -14.31
N ASP A 69 -1.75 11.82 -14.19
CA ASP A 69 -2.00 12.77 -13.08
C ASP A 69 -1.70 12.20 -11.68
N ILE A 70 -0.63 11.43 -11.54
CA ILE A 70 -0.09 10.96 -10.25
C ILE A 70 1.41 11.33 -10.22
N PRO A 71 1.78 12.54 -9.78
CA PRO A 71 3.18 12.92 -9.65
C PRO A 71 3.86 12.09 -8.56
N ILE A 72 5.08 11.62 -8.84
CA ILE A 72 5.92 10.89 -7.89
C ILE A 72 7.16 11.73 -7.59
N ASN A 73 7.38 12.06 -6.32
CA ASN A 73 8.48 12.93 -5.92
C ASN A 73 9.13 12.49 -4.61
N PHE A 74 10.34 12.96 -4.38
CA PHE A 74 10.93 12.90 -3.04
C PHE A 74 10.31 13.98 -2.15
N GLY A 75 10.06 13.65 -0.88
CA GLY A 75 9.49 14.60 0.06
C GLY A 75 9.25 14.01 1.45
N ASP A 76 8.49 14.75 2.25
CA ASP A 76 8.06 14.32 3.57
C ASP A 76 6.78 13.47 3.48
N THR A 77 6.83 12.27 4.03
CA THR A 77 5.69 11.35 4.08
C THR A 77 4.73 11.64 5.25
N GLU A 78 5.01 12.67 6.05
CA GLU A 78 4.27 13.12 7.25
C GLU A 78 4.17 12.05 8.37
N ASN A 79 4.86 10.92 8.17
CA ASN A 79 4.96 9.84 9.12
C ASN A 79 6.31 9.16 8.96
N ASP A 80 7.10 9.14 10.04
CA ASP A 80 8.44 8.57 10.02
C ASP A 80 8.48 7.08 9.67
N GLN A 81 7.37 6.36 9.88
CA GLN A 81 7.26 4.94 9.54
C GLN A 81 7.04 4.67 8.03
N PHE A 82 6.61 5.67 7.27
CA PHE A 82 6.31 5.54 5.84
C PHE A 82 7.54 5.92 5.03
N VAL A 83 8.07 5.00 4.24
CA VAL A 83 9.19 5.28 3.31
C VAL A 83 8.72 5.64 1.90
N GLY A 84 7.46 5.30 1.60
CA GLY A 84 6.64 5.84 0.53
C GLY A 84 5.23 6.06 1.06
N VAL A 85 4.45 6.91 0.40
CA VAL A 85 3.04 7.15 0.72
C VAL A 85 2.30 7.63 -0.53
N CYS A 86 1.10 7.11 -0.73
CA CYS A 86 0.11 7.59 -1.68
C CYS A 86 -0.87 8.53 -0.96
N PHE A 87 -0.76 9.83 -1.22
CA PHE A 87 -1.72 10.81 -0.74
C PHE A 87 -2.90 10.94 -1.70
N THR A 88 -4.12 10.87 -1.18
CA THR A 88 -5.35 11.18 -1.91
C THR A 88 -6.00 12.43 -1.32
N TYR A 89 -6.35 13.38 -2.19
CA TYR A 89 -6.90 14.69 -1.83
C TYR A 89 -8.41 14.74 -1.97
N SER A 90 -9.04 15.73 -1.33
CA SER A 90 -10.51 15.88 -1.36
C SER A 90 -11.07 16.16 -2.75
N ASP A 91 -10.27 16.68 -3.68
CA ASP A 91 -10.64 16.90 -5.09
C ASP A 91 -10.39 15.66 -5.97
N GLY A 92 -10.02 14.52 -5.37
CA GLY A 92 -9.76 13.26 -6.06
C GLY A 92 -8.35 13.13 -6.64
N LYS A 93 -7.53 14.19 -6.60
CA LYS A 93 -6.14 14.12 -7.04
C LYS A 93 -5.34 13.23 -6.11
N LYS A 94 -4.25 12.68 -6.64
CA LYS A 94 -3.34 11.81 -5.92
C LYS A 94 -1.88 12.18 -6.17
N GLU A 95 -0.99 11.96 -5.23
CA GLU A 95 0.46 12.01 -5.44
C GLU A 95 1.17 10.95 -4.60
N ILE A 96 2.36 10.56 -5.04
CA ILE A 96 3.22 9.63 -4.32
C ILE A 96 4.45 10.38 -3.82
N ILE A 97 4.71 10.29 -2.52
CA ILE A 97 5.88 10.88 -1.87
C ILE A 97 6.79 9.77 -1.38
N ILE A 98 8.07 9.84 -1.74
CA ILE A 98 9.09 8.85 -1.39
C ILE A 98 10.17 9.50 -0.52
N LYS A 99 10.63 8.79 0.52
CA LYS A 99 11.77 9.24 1.33
C LYS A 99 13.09 9.04 0.59
N ALA A 100 13.79 10.15 0.34
CA ALA A 100 15.07 10.13 -0.38
C ALA A 100 16.17 9.36 0.36
N ASP A 101 16.20 9.43 1.69
CA ASP A 101 17.20 8.76 2.51
C ASP A 101 17.04 7.23 2.51
N TRP A 102 15.80 6.73 2.48
CA TRP A 102 15.51 5.31 2.25
C TRP A 102 15.89 4.93 0.82
N TRP A 103 15.44 5.70 -0.18
CA TRP A 103 15.69 5.43 -1.59
C TRP A 103 17.18 5.24 -1.90
N ASN A 104 18.04 6.10 -1.35
CA ASN A 104 19.47 6.06 -1.63
C ASN A 104 20.21 4.87 -0.99
N LYS A 105 19.56 4.14 -0.06
CA LYS A 105 20.18 3.03 0.68
C LYS A 105 19.72 1.64 0.21
N VAL A 106 18.68 1.57 -0.62
CA VAL A 106 18.07 0.30 -1.01
C VAL A 106 18.40 -0.13 -2.43
N SER A 107 18.25 -1.42 -2.70
CA SER A 107 18.48 -2.03 -4.01
C SER A 107 17.41 -1.60 -5.03
N THR A 108 17.72 -1.76 -6.32
CA THR A 108 16.76 -1.51 -7.41
C THR A 108 15.48 -2.34 -7.26
N SER A 109 15.58 -3.59 -6.80
CA SER A 109 14.41 -4.44 -6.52
C SER A 109 13.50 -3.85 -5.45
N SER A 110 14.07 -3.35 -4.35
CA SER A 110 13.30 -2.70 -3.29
C SER A 110 12.67 -1.38 -3.76
N LYS A 111 13.41 -0.58 -4.54
CA LYS A 111 12.89 0.65 -5.16
C LYS A 111 11.68 0.36 -6.02
N GLU A 112 11.78 -0.63 -6.90
CA GLU A 112 10.69 -1.02 -7.78
C GLU A 112 9.50 -1.56 -7.01
N SER A 113 9.74 -2.45 -6.04
CA SER A 113 8.68 -2.97 -5.18
C SER A 113 7.91 -1.86 -4.48
N LEU A 114 8.60 -0.83 -3.97
CA LEU A 114 7.95 0.32 -3.33
C LEU A 114 7.13 1.13 -4.35
N ILE A 115 7.72 1.51 -5.50
CA ILE A 115 6.99 2.30 -6.50
C ILE A 115 5.75 1.55 -7.01
N PHE A 116 5.85 0.23 -7.19
CA PHE A 116 4.73 -0.59 -7.66
C PHE A 116 3.65 -0.74 -6.59
N HIS A 117 4.04 -0.83 -5.32
CA HIS A 117 3.12 -0.79 -4.18
C HIS A 117 2.35 0.53 -4.14
N GLU A 118 3.03 1.67 -4.18
CA GLU A 118 2.40 2.99 -4.15
C GLU A 118 1.50 3.25 -5.36
N LEU A 119 1.93 2.82 -6.56
CA LEU A 119 1.09 2.86 -7.75
C LEU A 119 -0.09 1.89 -7.66
N GLY A 120 0.03 0.78 -6.94
CA GLY A 120 -1.09 -0.07 -6.56
C GLY A 120 -2.16 0.71 -5.81
N HIS A 121 -1.79 1.50 -4.81
CA HIS A 121 -2.72 2.40 -4.10
C HIS A 121 -3.26 3.52 -4.98
N CYS A 122 -2.37 4.23 -5.68
CA CYS A 122 -2.72 5.48 -6.33
C CYS A 122 -3.38 5.27 -7.70
N ALA A 123 -2.85 4.37 -8.54
CA ALA A 123 -3.32 4.13 -9.90
C ALA A 123 -4.34 3.00 -10.01
N LEU A 124 -4.24 1.96 -9.18
CA LEU A 124 -5.13 0.78 -9.24
C LEU A 124 -6.17 0.75 -8.10
N ASP A 125 -6.12 1.69 -7.17
CA ASP A 125 -6.98 1.78 -5.97
C ASP A 125 -6.97 0.51 -5.10
N ARG A 126 -5.85 -0.20 -5.05
CA ARG A 126 -5.70 -1.37 -4.19
C ARG A 126 -5.58 -0.92 -2.73
N ASP A 127 -6.09 -1.75 -1.83
CA ASP A 127 -5.85 -1.63 -0.40
C ASP A 127 -4.78 -2.64 0.03
N HIS A 128 -4.30 -2.49 1.27
CA HIS A 128 -3.36 -3.44 1.85
C HIS A 128 -3.91 -4.86 1.90
N ASN A 129 -3.00 -5.82 1.72
CA ASN A 129 -3.29 -7.24 1.89
C ASN A 129 -2.21 -7.87 2.78
N GLU A 130 -2.63 -8.35 3.95
CA GLU A 130 -1.73 -8.92 4.97
C GLU A 130 -1.51 -10.43 4.81
N ASP A 131 -1.97 -11.04 3.71
CA ASP A 131 -1.85 -12.47 3.48
C ASP A 131 -0.36 -12.86 3.41
N VAL A 132 -0.04 -13.98 4.04
CA VAL A 132 1.29 -14.60 4.02
C VAL A 132 1.16 -16.08 3.66
N ILE A 133 2.22 -16.63 3.08
CA ILE A 133 2.35 -18.04 2.71
C ILE A 133 3.61 -18.57 3.38
N GLU A 134 3.52 -19.75 3.98
CA GLU A 134 4.68 -20.48 4.49
C GLU A 134 5.17 -21.43 3.40
N ASN A 135 6.46 -21.35 3.04
CA ASN A 135 7.05 -22.28 2.08
C ASN A 135 7.41 -23.62 2.73
N THR A 136 7.85 -24.59 1.92
CA THR A 136 8.24 -25.93 2.38
C THR A 136 9.38 -25.96 3.41
N ASN A 137 10.16 -24.88 3.53
CA ASN A 137 11.23 -24.72 4.52
C ASN A 137 10.77 -23.98 5.80
N GLY A 138 9.48 -23.65 5.92
CA GLY A 138 8.92 -22.92 7.06
C GLY A 138 9.15 -21.41 7.01
N GLU A 139 9.59 -20.85 5.88
CA GLU A 139 9.77 -19.41 5.72
C GLU A 139 8.44 -18.73 5.40
N ILE A 140 8.13 -17.66 6.13
CA ILE A 140 6.94 -16.83 5.89
C ILE A 140 7.24 -15.80 4.80
N ILE A 141 6.44 -15.83 3.74
CA ILE A 141 6.57 -14.98 2.56
C ILE A 141 5.27 -14.20 2.37
N ARG A 142 5.39 -12.92 2.04
CA ARG A 142 4.24 -12.04 1.81
C ARG A 142 3.55 -12.44 0.52
N ALA A 143 2.25 -12.72 0.59
CA ALA A 143 1.46 -13.22 -0.55
C ALA A 143 0.92 -12.10 -1.45
N SER A 144 1.31 -10.85 -1.21
CA SER A 144 0.91 -9.69 -2.01
C SER A 144 2.01 -8.64 -2.01
N ILE A 145 2.18 -7.94 -3.14
CA ILE A 145 3.02 -6.75 -3.19
C ILE A 145 2.38 -5.60 -2.38
N MET A 146 1.07 -5.66 -2.16
CA MET A 146 0.29 -4.72 -1.35
C MET A 146 0.33 -5.05 0.15
N HIS A 147 1.28 -5.86 0.61
CA HIS A 147 1.46 -6.06 2.03
C HIS A 147 1.94 -4.77 2.71
N PRO A 148 1.43 -4.38 3.90
CA PRO A 148 1.79 -3.13 4.60
C PRO A 148 3.25 -3.05 5.07
N ALA A 149 4.04 -4.07 4.76
CA ALA A 149 5.46 -4.12 5.02
C ALA A 149 6.10 -4.52 3.70
N ILE A 150 7.06 -3.72 3.26
CA ILE A 150 7.69 -3.88 1.95
C ILE A 150 8.22 -5.30 1.76
N VAL A 151 7.91 -5.88 0.61
CA VAL A 151 8.44 -7.18 0.20
C VAL A 151 9.96 -7.10 0.11
N SER A 152 10.65 -8.11 0.68
CA SER A 152 12.11 -8.13 0.66
C SER A 152 12.63 -8.14 -0.79
N ALA A 153 13.80 -7.54 -1.03
CA ALA A 153 14.40 -7.56 -2.38
C ALA A 153 14.56 -8.99 -2.92
N GLN A 154 14.92 -9.94 -2.05
CA GLN A 154 15.08 -11.34 -2.39
C GLN A 154 13.76 -11.98 -2.83
N HIS A 155 12.69 -11.83 -2.05
CA HIS A 155 11.38 -12.39 -2.41
C HIS A 155 10.82 -11.69 -3.65
N TYR A 156 10.91 -10.37 -3.74
CA TYR A 156 10.44 -9.62 -4.89
C TYR A 156 11.13 -10.09 -6.18
N SER A 157 12.46 -10.24 -6.15
CA SER A 157 13.20 -10.72 -7.32
C SER A 157 12.92 -12.18 -7.65
N HIS A 158 12.77 -13.05 -6.65
CA HIS A 158 12.53 -14.48 -6.87
C HIS A 158 11.11 -14.76 -7.39
N PHE A 159 10.10 -14.05 -6.87
CA PHE A 159 8.69 -14.25 -7.22
C PHE A 159 8.13 -13.12 -8.07
N TYR A 160 9.01 -12.46 -8.83
CA TYR A 160 8.73 -11.24 -9.58
C TYR A 160 7.43 -11.32 -10.39
N ASP A 161 7.33 -12.30 -11.29
CA ASP A 161 6.16 -12.44 -12.16
C ASP A 161 4.87 -12.70 -11.39
N GLY A 162 4.96 -13.38 -10.24
CA GLY A 162 3.84 -13.62 -9.34
C GLY A 162 3.34 -12.33 -8.70
N TYR A 163 4.24 -11.50 -8.17
CA TYR A 163 3.88 -10.19 -7.62
C TYR A 163 3.32 -9.25 -8.68
N ILE A 164 3.92 -9.21 -9.88
CA ILE A 164 3.40 -8.39 -10.97
C ILE A 164 2.02 -8.88 -11.41
N HIS A 165 1.81 -10.18 -11.54
CA HIS A 165 0.48 -10.70 -11.86
C HIS A 165 -0.53 -10.33 -10.78
N GLU A 166 -0.23 -10.64 -9.51
CA GLU A 166 -1.07 -10.32 -8.36
C GLU A 166 -1.42 -8.84 -8.30
N LEU A 167 -0.47 -7.95 -8.61
CA LEU A 167 -0.67 -6.51 -8.65
C LEU A 167 -1.84 -6.08 -9.57
N PHE A 168 -1.89 -6.65 -10.77
CA PHE A 168 -2.83 -6.21 -11.80
C PHE A 168 -4.12 -7.03 -11.87
N THR A 169 -4.13 -8.27 -11.35
CA THR A 169 -5.30 -9.16 -11.41
C THR A 169 -5.96 -9.39 -10.06
N SER A 170 -5.26 -9.09 -8.96
CA SER A 170 -5.62 -9.52 -7.60
C SER A 170 -5.75 -11.05 -7.44
N ASP A 171 -5.26 -11.82 -8.41
CA ASP A 171 -5.17 -13.28 -8.31
C ASP A 171 -3.93 -13.65 -7.48
N ARG A 172 -4.20 -14.19 -6.29
CA ARG A 172 -3.23 -14.62 -5.29
C ARG A 172 -2.81 -16.08 -5.46
N GLY A 173 -3.58 -16.85 -6.23
CA GLY A 173 -3.34 -18.28 -6.45
C GLY A 173 -2.00 -18.55 -7.10
N ILE A 174 -1.52 -17.62 -7.94
CA ILE A 174 -0.23 -17.74 -8.63
C ILE A 174 0.92 -17.81 -7.64
N LEU A 175 0.96 -16.91 -6.66
CA LEU A 175 2.00 -16.91 -5.65
C LEU A 175 1.96 -18.21 -4.82
N SER A 176 0.77 -18.63 -4.39
CA SER A 176 0.61 -19.91 -3.65
C SER A 176 1.05 -21.17 -4.40
N ASN A 177 1.00 -21.16 -5.73
CA ASN A 177 1.45 -22.27 -6.57
C ASN A 177 2.97 -22.23 -6.86
N LEU A 178 3.61 -21.07 -6.71
CA LEU A 178 5.05 -20.89 -6.88
C LEU A 178 5.84 -21.25 -5.60
N PHE A 179 5.17 -21.34 -4.45
CA PHE A 179 5.79 -21.66 -3.14
C PHE A 179 5.66 -23.13 -2.71
N LYS A 180 5.01 -23.98 -3.52
CA LYS A 180 4.97 -25.44 -3.35
C LYS A 180 6.18 -26.08 -4.01
#